data_AF-A0A1C5I485-F1
#
_entry.id   AF-A0A1C5I485-F1
#
_cell.length_a   1.000
_cell.length_b   1.000
_cell.length_c   1.000
_cell.angle_alpha   90.00
_cell.angle_beta   90.00
_cell.angle_gamma   90.00
#
_symmetry.space_group_name_H-M   'P 1'
#
loop_
_entity.id
_entity.type
_entity.pdbx_description
1 polymer ?
#
loop_
_entity_poly.entity_id
_entity_poly.type
_entity_poly.pdbx_seq_one_letter_code
_entity_poly.pdbx_strand_id
1 'polypeptide(L)'
;MAADGWLFRSDRGDVVASSTYSQVREEARRLSLPPDRVAPTLAGRPYDLRHAGVSLWLNAGLPAPEVAQRAGHSVDVLLKVYAKRLDGGRSRMNERIEVALS
;
A
#
# COMPACT_ATOMS: atom_id res chain seq x y z
N MET A 1 -16.49 -14.27 13.34
CA MET A 1 -16.20 -12.91 13.86
C MET A 1 -16.62 -12.89 15.31
N ALA A 2 -15.82 -12.29 16.20
CA ALA A 2 -16.21 -12.22 17.60
C ALA A 2 -17.43 -11.30 17.80
N ALA A 3 -18.13 -11.44 18.92
CA ALA A 3 -19.39 -10.72 19.18
C ALA A 3 -19.25 -9.18 19.16
N ASP A 4 -18.03 -8.68 19.33
CA ASP A 4 -17.68 -7.27 19.30
C ASP A 4 -17.19 -6.75 17.93
N GLY A 5 -17.18 -7.62 16.89
CA GLY A 5 -16.85 -7.24 15.52
C GLY A 5 -15.36 -7.07 15.19
N TRP A 6 -14.45 -7.27 16.15
CA TRP A 6 -13.01 -7.12 15.91
C TRP A 6 -12.40 -8.38 15.26
N LEU A 7 -11.59 -8.17 14.22
CA LEU A 7 -10.87 -9.25 13.53
C LEU A 7 -9.49 -9.54 14.14
N PHE A 8 -8.76 -8.50 14.55
CA PHE A 8 -7.42 -8.63 15.13
C PHE A 8 -7.48 -8.47 16.65
N ARG A 9 -6.87 -9.42 17.36
CA ARG A 9 -6.91 -9.49 18.82
C ARG A 9 -5.56 -9.87 19.40
N SER A 10 -5.31 -9.42 20.62
CA SER A 10 -4.20 -9.92 21.43
C SER A 10 -4.44 -11.38 21.84
N ASP A 11 -3.41 -12.01 22.38
CA ASP A 11 -3.48 -13.31 23.04
C ASP A 11 -4.54 -13.36 24.16
N ARG A 12 -4.81 -12.23 24.81
CA ARG A 12 -5.83 -12.05 25.86
C ARG A 12 -7.23 -11.81 25.32
N GLY A 13 -7.40 -11.69 24.01
CA GLY A 13 -8.69 -11.46 23.35
C GLY A 13 -9.10 -9.99 23.26
N ASP A 14 -8.24 -9.06 23.71
CA ASP A 14 -8.47 -7.61 23.66
C ASP A 14 -8.02 -7.02 22.32
N VAL A 15 -8.27 -5.71 22.13
CA VAL A 15 -7.74 -4.94 20.99
C VAL A 15 -6.21 -4.94 21.01
N VAL A 16 -5.61 -5.18 19.84
CA VAL A 16 -4.15 -5.12 19.68
C VAL A 16 -3.65 -3.70 19.95
N ALA A 17 -2.68 -3.57 20.84
CA ALA A 17 -2.05 -2.30 21.15
C ALA A 17 -1.32 -1.71 19.93
N SER A 18 -1.36 -0.38 19.77
CA SER A 18 -0.67 0.29 18.65
C SER A 18 0.84 0.01 18.62
N SER A 19 1.47 -0.17 19.78
CA SER A 19 2.90 -0.50 19.89
C SER A 19 3.22 -1.89 19.31
N THR A 20 2.30 -2.85 19.45
CA THR A 20 2.45 -4.20 18.90
C THR A 20 2.54 -4.17 17.38
N TYR A 21 1.71 -3.36 16.70
CA TYR A 21 1.82 -3.18 15.24
C TYR A 21 3.20 -2.63 14.83
N SER A 22 3.75 -1.68 15.58
CA SER A 22 5.08 -1.13 15.32
C SER A 22 6.18 -2.17 15.51
N GLN A 23 6.09 -3.00 16.55
CA GLN A 23 7.05 -4.07 16.83
C GLN A 23 7.04 -5.14 15.75
N VAL A 24 5.85 -5.64 15.40
CA VAL A 24 5.68 -6.65 14.35
C VAL A 24 6.19 -6.13 13.01
N ARG A 25 5.93 -4.86 12.68
CA ARG A 25 6.48 -4.23 11.48
C ARG A 25 8.00 -4.21 11.49
N GLU A 26 8.61 -3.80 12.59
CA GLU A 26 10.07 -3.72 12.71
C GLU A 26 10.71 -5.10 12.51
N GLU A 27 10.12 -6.13 13.10
CA GLU A 27 10.54 -7.51 12.93
C GLU A 27 10.36 -8.01 11.49
N ALA A 28 9.19 -7.78 10.89
CA ALA A 28 8.92 -8.14 9.50
C ALA A 28 9.92 -7.50 8.53
N ARG A 29 10.32 -6.24 8.78
CA ARG A 29 11.36 -5.56 7.98
C ARG A 29 12.71 -6.27 8.07
N ARG A 30 13.14 -6.67 9.28
CA ARG A 30 14.40 -7.41 9.46
C ARG A 30 14.40 -8.78 8.79
N LEU A 31 13.24 -9.44 8.74
CA LEU A 31 13.08 -10.76 8.13
C LEU A 31 12.97 -10.70 6.59
N SER A 32 12.38 -9.62 6.05
CA SER A 32 12.02 -9.55 4.64
C SER A 32 12.97 -8.70 3.78
N LEU A 33 13.80 -7.86 4.40
CA LEU A 33 14.69 -6.94 3.69
C LEU A 33 16.17 -7.30 3.90
N PRO A 34 17.03 -7.12 2.88
CA PRO A 34 18.47 -7.16 3.05
C PRO A 34 18.95 -6.19 4.15
N PRO A 35 20.00 -6.51 4.93
CA PRO A 35 20.45 -5.67 6.04
C PRO A 35 20.77 -4.21 5.65
N ASP A 36 21.34 -4.01 4.45
CA ASP A 36 21.63 -2.69 3.86
C ASP A 36 20.38 -1.89 3.48
N ARG A 37 19.21 -2.54 3.42
CA ARG A 37 17.90 -1.96 3.12
C ARG A 37 17.00 -1.80 4.35
N VAL A 38 17.39 -2.39 5.48
CA VAL A 38 16.76 -2.14 6.79
C VAL A 38 17.22 -0.79 7.36
N ALA A 39 18.49 -0.42 7.15
CA ALA A 39 19.08 0.86 7.58
C ALA A 39 18.48 2.10 6.88
N PRO A 40 18.26 2.13 5.55
CA PRO A 40 17.42 3.14 4.93
C PRO A 40 15.96 2.90 5.31
N THR A 41 15.19 3.98 5.44
CA THR A 41 13.80 4.00 5.96
C THR A 41 12.76 3.41 4.99
N LEU A 42 13.11 2.37 4.24
CA LEU A 42 12.17 1.63 3.41
C LEU A 42 11.09 1.01 4.30
N ALA A 43 9.83 1.31 3.99
CA ALA A 43 8.68 0.98 4.83
C ALA A 43 8.84 1.47 6.28
N GLY A 44 9.45 2.65 6.48
CA GLY A 44 9.79 3.28 7.78
C GLY A 44 8.60 3.57 8.70
N ARG A 45 7.39 3.61 8.15
CA ARG A 45 6.13 3.74 8.89
C ARG A 45 5.13 2.69 8.41
N PRO A 46 4.20 2.20 9.25
CA PRO A 46 3.11 1.34 8.80
C PRO A 46 2.33 1.93 7.61
N TYR A 47 2.15 3.25 7.59
CA TYR A 47 1.45 3.96 6.52
C TYR A 47 2.17 3.91 5.16
N ASP A 48 3.48 3.64 5.14
CA ASP A 48 4.23 3.50 3.89
C ASP A 48 3.80 2.23 3.12
N LEU A 49 3.30 1.20 3.81
CA LEU A 49 2.72 0.01 3.17
C LEU A 49 1.42 0.33 2.43
N ARG A 50 0.60 1.23 2.99
CA ARG A 50 -0.60 1.73 2.32
C ARG A 50 -0.24 2.49 1.05
N HIS A 51 0.78 3.35 1.11
CA HIS A 51 1.30 4.03 -0.08
C HIS A 51 1.81 3.04 -1.14
N ALA A 52 2.57 2.02 -0.73
CA ALA A 52 3.08 1.00 -1.64
C ALA A 52 1.95 0.21 -2.33
N GLY A 53 0.91 -0.19 -1.57
CA GLY A 53 -0.25 -0.90 -2.12
C GLY A 53 -1.03 -0.09 -3.15
N VAL A 54 -1.29 1.19 -2.87
CA VAL A 54 -1.97 2.07 -3.82
C VAL A 54 -1.14 2.29 -5.08
N SER A 55 0.17 2.54 -4.94
CA SER A 55 1.08 2.64 -6.08
C SER A 55 1.15 1.35 -6.90
N LEU A 56 1.14 0.18 -6.25
CA LEU A 56 1.14 -1.12 -6.92
C LEU A 56 -0.12 -1.29 -7.77
N TRP A 57 -1.31 -1.01 -7.24
CA TRP A 57 -2.57 -1.13 -7.98
C TRP A 57 -2.61 -0.21 -9.20
N LEU A 58 -2.16 1.03 -9.05
CA LEU A 58 -2.08 1.98 -10.17
C LEU A 58 -1.09 1.50 -11.24
N ASN A 59 0.10 1.03 -10.83
CA ASN A 59 1.11 0.53 -11.75
C ASN A 59 0.68 -0.77 -12.45
N ALA A 60 -0.15 -1.59 -11.80
CA ALA A 60 -0.77 -2.76 -12.41
C ALA A 60 -1.83 -2.38 -13.47
N GLY A 61 -2.31 -1.13 -13.47
CA GLY A 61 -3.29 -0.62 -14.42
C GLY A 61 -4.72 -0.58 -13.92
N LEU A 62 -4.96 -0.74 -12.62
CA LEU A 62 -6.31 -0.62 -12.09
C LEU A 62 -6.83 0.81 -12.31
N PRO A 63 -8.12 0.98 -12.65
CA PRO A 63 -8.72 2.30 -12.83
C PRO A 63 -8.60 3.15 -11.56
N ALA A 64 -8.21 4.42 -11.72
CA ALA A 64 -8.07 5.35 -10.60
C ALA A 64 -9.33 5.46 -9.70
N PRO A 65 -10.57 5.45 -10.23
CA PRO A 65 -11.77 5.45 -9.39
C PRO A 65 -11.88 4.21 -8.48
N GLU A 66 -11.54 3.03 -9.01
CA GLU A 66 -11.58 1.78 -8.25
C GLU A 66 -10.48 1.74 -7.17
N VAL A 67 -9.27 2.17 -7.53
CA VAL A 67 -8.17 2.28 -6.56
C VAL A 67 -8.52 3.25 -5.44
N ALA A 68 -9.11 4.40 -5.76
CA ALA A 68 -9.53 5.39 -4.76
C ALA A 68 -10.59 4.83 -3.81
N GLN A 69 -11.60 4.13 -4.35
CA GLN A 69 -12.63 3.47 -3.57
C GLN A 69 -12.04 2.41 -2.63
N ARG A 70 -11.19 1.50 -3.15
CA ARG A 70 -10.51 0.46 -2.34
C ARG A 70 -9.61 1.06 -1.26
N ALA A 71 -8.98 2.20 -1.57
CA ALA A 71 -8.16 2.92 -0.60
C ALA A 71 -9.01 3.72 0.41
N GLY A 72 -10.29 3.97 0.16
CA GLY A 72 -11.15 4.75 1.04
C GLY A 72 -10.88 6.26 1.00
N HIS A 73 -10.55 6.81 -0.18
CA HIS A 73 -10.42 8.25 -0.39
C HIS A 73 -10.99 8.67 -1.75
N SER A 74 -11.13 9.98 -1.99
CA SER A 74 -11.61 10.50 -3.27
C SER A 74 -10.56 10.34 -4.39
N VAL A 75 -11.02 10.42 -5.64
CA VAL A 75 -10.15 10.42 -6.82
C VAL A 75 -9.24 11.64 -6.84
N ASP A 76 -9.74 12.82 -6.42
CA ASP A 76 -8.93 14.03 -6.29
C ASP A 76 -7.75 13.84 -5.32
N VAL A 77 -8.01 13.22 -4.16
CA VAL A 77 -6.94 12.89 -3.20
C VAL A 77 -5.96 11.89 -3.81
N LEU A 78 -6.46 10.89 -4.55
CA LEU A 78 -5.61 9.93 -5.25
C LEU A 78 -4.67 10.63 -6.24
N LEU A 79 -5.20 11.48 -7.12
CA LEU A 79 -4.42 12.16 -8.15
C LEU A 79 -3.42 13.13 -7.51
N LYS A 80 -3.83 13.88 -6.47
CA LYS A 80 -2.93 14.80 -5.76
C LYS A 80 -1.73 14.10 -5.12
N VAL A 81 -1.94 12.91 -4.56
CA VAL A 81 -0.92 12.17 -3.81
C VAL A 81 -0.06 11.30 -4.73
N TYR A 82 -0.63 10.67 -5.76
CA TYR A 82 0.04 9.62 -6.52
C TYR A 82 0.40 9.98 -7.96
N ALA A 83 -0.16 11.04 -8.55
CA ALA A 83 0.10 11.37 -9.96
C ALA A 83 1.60 11.54 -10.27
N LYS A 84 2.38 12.15 -9.36
CA LYS A 84 3.83 12.35 -9.53
C LYS A 84 4.66 11.06 -9.45
N ARG A 85 4.11 9.97 -8.92
CA ARG A 85 4.81 8.68 -8.76
C ARG A 85 4.50 7.68 -9.89
N LEU A 86 3.69 8.09 -10.86
CA LEU A 86 3.42 7.31 -12.07
C LEU A 86 4.50 7.48 -13.15
N ASP A 87 5.58 8.20 -12.86
CA ASP A 87 6.72 8.33 -13.76
C ASP A 87 7.38 6.97 -13.98
N GLY A 88 7.39 6.56 -15.26
CA GLY A 88 7.71 5.20 -15.72
C GLY A 88 6.51 4.49 -16.39
N GLY A 89 5.28 4.97 -16.16
CA GLY A 89 4.05 4.41 -16.73
C GLY A 89 3.75 4.86 -18.16
N ARG A 90 4.31 5.97 -18.64
CA ARG A 90 3.96 6.54 -19.97
C ARG A 90 4.22 5.57 -21.12
N SER A 91 5.38 4.91 -21.14
CA SER A 91 5.71 3.92 -22.19
C SER A 91 4.73 2.73 -22.15
N ARG A 92 4.46 2.19 -20.96
CA ARG A 92 3.52 1.07 -20.77
C ARG A 92 2.08 1.45 -21.10
N MET A 93 1.69 2.69 -20.82
CA MET A 93 0.37 3.21 -21.17
C MET A 93 0.23 3.33 -22.69
N ASN A 94 1.27 3.82 -23.36
CA ASN A 94 1.31 3.91 -24.82
C ASN A 94 1.25 2.52 -25.46
N GLU A 95 2.02 1.55 -24.98
CA GLU A 95 1.93 0.14 -25.44
C GLU A 95 0.50 -0.42 -25.31
N ARG A 96 -0.17 -0.16 -24.17
CA ARG A 96 -1.56 -0.59 -23.95
C ARG A 96 -2.53 0.10 -24.91
N ILE A 97 -2.31 1.38 -25.23
CA ILE A 97 -3.12 2.12 -26.22
C ILE A 97 -2.90 1.55 -27.61
N GLU A 98 -1.65 1.29 -28.00
CA GLU A 98 -1.32 0.70 -29.31
C GLU A 98 -1.99 -0.67 -29.50
N VAL A 99 -1.96 -1.53 -28.47
CA VAL A 99 -2.66 -2.83 -28.50
C VAL A 99 -4.19 -2.68 -28.61
N ALA A 100 -4.77 -1.66 -27.99
CA ALA A 100 -6.21 -1.43 -28.07
C ALA A 100 -6.67 -0.78 -29.39
N LEU A 101 -5.74 -0.17 -30.14
CA LEU A 101 -6.01 0.48 -31.42
C LEU A 101 -5.69 -0.41 -32.64
N SER A 102 -5.05 -1.57 -32.43
CA SER A 102 -4.81 -2.61 -33.46
C SER A 102 -5.97 -3.58 -33.57
#